data_AF-A0A6A6JZ49-F1
#
_entry.id   AF-A0A6A6JZ49-F1
#
_cell.length_a   1.000
_cell.length_b   1.000
_cell.length_c   1.000
_cell.angle_alpha   90.00
_cell.angle_beta   90.00
_cell.angle_gamma   90.00
#
_symmetry.space_group_name_H-M   'P 1'
#
loop_
_entity.id
_entity.type
_entity.pdbx_description
1 polymer ?
#
loop_
_entity_poly.entity_id
_entity_poly.type
_entity_poly.pdbx_seq_one_letter_code
_entity_poly.pdbx_strand_id
1 'polypeptide(L)'
;MQGTVSAAGELITDVSALLELVTEFKSLVLKHGGAEFPQNVHEQLYSAVGAVFRSWMNNRAVAYRKVCGIPSESGTAVNVQSMVFGNISQNSATGVVFTRNPSTGAKEIFGEFLINAQGEDVVSGNKDPAPISLMERVMPRVYGELVEVCHRLEQSYKDMQDVEFTVQDGKLWILQTRAGKRSAQAAVHLAVAMVKEGLISREEAINRVDHTTLSGLLHPVLDGGSDNAVVCRGLPASPGAASGCVAFTSSDAESLKKQGKNVILVRQETSPEDIGGMSSSVGILTLRGGMTSHAAVVARGMGKPCICGTSGLFIDKSGEFFYNGEGLKVAQGESITINGSTER
;
A
#
# COMPACT_ATOMS: atom_id res chain seq x y z
N MET A 1 -17.54 -6.66 -20.20
CA MET A 1 -18.44 -6.08 -19.18
C MET A 1 -18.10 -6.75 -17.87
N GLN A 2 -17.58 -6.01 -16.89
CA GLN A 2 -17.31 -6.55 -15.56
C GLN A 2 -17.99 -5.66 -14.53
N GLY A 3 -18.60 -6.35 -13.57
CA GLY A 3 -19.63 -5.84 -12.71
C GLY A 3 -19.18 -5.55 -11.29
N THR A 4 -19.99 -4.70 -10.66
CA THR A 4 -19.96 -4.30 -9.27
C THR A 4 -20.39 -5.46 -8.37
N VAL A 5 -19.78 -5.56 -7.19
CA VAL A 5 -19.95 -6.67 -6.22
C VAL A 5 -21.24 -6.48 -5.42
N SER A 6 -22.04 -7.55 -5.25
CA SER A 6 -23.24 -7.54 -4.40
C SER A 6 -22.88 -7.61 -2.91
N ALA A 7 -23.84 -7.32 -2.03
CA ALA A 7 -23.69 -7.44 -0.56
C ALA A 7 -23.32 -8.87 -0.08
N ALA A 8 -23.39 -9.88 -0.95
CA ALA A 8 -23.05 -11.28 -0.67
C ALA A 8 -21.68 -11.71 -1.23
N GLY A 9 -20.92 -10.83 -1.88
CA GLY A 9 -19.58 -11.16 -2.39
C GLY A 9 -19.54 -11.98 -3.68
N GLU A 10 -20.69 -12.23 -4.31
CA GLU A 10 -20.75 -12.85 -5.65
C GLU A 10 -20.59 -11.79 -6.76
N LEU A 11 -19.78 -12.11 -7.77
CA LEU A 11 -19.59 -11.30 -8.97
C LEU A 11 -20.91 -11.22 -9.75
N ILE A 12 -21.50 -10.02 -9.83
CA ILE A 12 -22.63 -9.77 -10.72
C ILE A 12 -22.10 -9.83 -12.17
N THR A 13 -22.37 -10.94 -12.84
CA THR A 13 -21.97 -11.17 -14.24
C THR A 13 -23.11 -10.89 -15.22
N ASP A 14 -24.33 -10.71 -14.73
CA ASP A 14 -25.48 -10.35 -15.55
C ASP A 14 -25.46 -8.86 -15.91
N VAL A 15 -25.47 -8.60 -17.21
CA VAL A 15 -25.48 -7.25 -17.78
C VAL A 15 -26.76 -6.51 -17.39
N SER A 16 -27.90 -7.21 -17.30
CA SER A 16 -29.17 -6.58 -16.91
C SER A 16 -29.11 -6.05 -15.48
N ALA A 17 -28.64 -6.88 -14.55
CA ALA A 17 -28.42 -6.48 -13.16
C ALA A 17 -27.45 -5.29 -13.03
N LEU A 18 -26.40 -5.23 -13.86
CA LEU A 18 -25.49 -4.08 -13.86
C LEU A 18 -26.13 -2.79 -14.37
N LEU A 19 -26.99 -2.86 -15.38
CA LEU A 19 -27.74 -1.70 -15.88
C LEU A 19 -28.75 -1.19 -14.84
N GLU A 20 -29.39 -2.10 -14.11
CA GLU A 20 -30.24 -1.75 -12.97
C GLU A 20 -29.43 -1.04 -11.88
N LEU A 21 -28.27 -1.58 -11.50
CA LEU A 21 -27.41 -0.98 -10.49
C LEU A 21 -26.89 0.42 -10.88
N VAL A 22 -26.55 0.63 -12.16
CA VAL A 22 -26.19 1.97 -12.67
C VAL A 22 -27.33 2.97 -12.45
N THR A 23 -28.58 2.53 -12.64
CA THR A 23 -29.76 3.37 -12.42
C THR A 23 -29.95 3.68 -10.93
N GLU A 24 -29.74 2.69 -10.06
CA GLU A 24 -29.76 2.89 -8.61
C GLU A 24 -28.66 3.86 -8.15
N PHE A 25 -27.44 3.71 -8.63
CA PHE A 25 -26.33 4.62 -8.30
C PHE A 25 -26.60 6.06 -8.75
N LYS A 26 -27.15 6.27 -9.94
CA LYS A 26 -27.58 7.62 -10.39
C LYS A 26 -28.66 8.20 -9.47
N SER A 27 -29.59 7.37 -8.99
CA SER A 27 -30.64 7.77 -8.05
C SER A 27 -30.06 8.14 -6.69
N LEU A 28 -29.05 7.41 -6.20
CA LEU A 28 -28.31 7.75 -4.98
C LEU A 28 -27.55 9.06 -5.11
N VAL A 29 -26.91 9.32 -6.25
CA VAL A 29 -26.25 10.61 -6.53
C VAL A 29 -27.25 11.76 -6.46
N LEU A 30 -28.45 11.61 -7.05
CA LEU A 30 -29.50 12.63 -6.95
C LEU A 30 -29.97 12.83 -5.51
N LYS A 31 -30.23 11.73 -4.78
CA LYS A 31 -30.73 11.77 -3.40
C LYS A 31 -29.75 12.42 -2.43
N HIS A 32 -28.45 12.10 -2.54
CA HIS A 32 -27.44 12.55 -1.58
C HIS A 32 -26.66 13.78 -2.05
N GLY A 33 -26.49 13.96 -3.35
CA GLY A 33 -25.78 15.09 -3.96
C GLY A 33 -26.69 16.26 -4.34
N GLY A 34 -28.02 16.06 -4.38
CA GLY A 34 -28.99 17.10 -4.70
C GLY A 34 -29.07 17.49 -6.18
N ALA A 35 -28.34 16.79 -7.05
CA ALA A 35 -28.32 17.00 -8.49
C ALA A 35 -28.10 15.67 -9.23
N GLU A 36 -28.58 15.58 -10.47
CA GLU A 36 -28.36 14.40 -11.31
C GLU A 36 -26.87 14.20 -11.61
N PHE A 37 -26.48 12.95 -11.91
CA PHE A 37 -25.11 12.65 -12.32
C PHE A 37 -24.80 13.36 -13.66
N PRO A 38 -23.76 14.23 -13.72
CA PRO A 38 -23.50 15.05 -14.90
C PRO A 38 -23.16 14.17 -16.10
N GLN A 39 -23.88 14.33 -17.22
CA GLN A 39 -23.61 13.60 -18.46
C GLN A 39 -22.56 14.30 -19.33
N ASN A 40 -22.31 15.59 -19.10
CA ASN A 40 -21.30 16.34 -19.82
C ASN A 40 -19.90 15.98 -19.32
N VAL A 41 -19.06 15.44 -20.21
CA VAL A 41 -17.70 15.00 -19.87
C VAL A 41 -16.77 16.13 -19.43
N HIS A 42 -16.97 17.36 -19.93
CA HIS A 42 -16.19 18.52 -19.51
C HIS A 42 -16.59 18.96 -18.11
N GLU A 43 -17.89 18.92 -17.79
CA GLU A 43 -18.38 19.20 -16.44
C GLU A 43 -17.83 18.21 -15.42
N GLN A 44 -17.82 16.91 -15.76
CA GLN A 44 -17.17 15.88 -14.95
C GLN A 44 -15.69 16.19 -14.73
N LEU A 45 -14.95 16.53 -15.80
CA LEU A 45 -13.53 16.85 -15.73
C LEU A 45 -13.25 18.07 -14.84
N TYR A 46 -13.94 19.19 -15.05
CA TYR A 46 -13.75 20.40 -14.24
C TYR A 46 -14.16 20.18 -12.78
N SER A 47 -15.22 19.40 -12.54
CA SER A 47 -15.64 19.04 -11.19
C SER A 47 -14.59 18.19 -10.47
N ALA A 48 -13.97 17.23 -11.18
CA ALA A 48 -12.88 16.40 -10.65
C ALA A 48 -11.63 17.25 -10.34
N VAL A 49 -11.22 18.14 -11.25
CA VAL A 49 -10.11 19.10 -11.03
C VAL A 49 -10.37 19.94 -9.78
N GLY A 50 -11.57 20.53 -9.67
CA GLY A 50 -11.97 21.31 -8.50
C GLY A 50 -11.99 20.48 -7.21
N ALA A 51 -12.42 19.22 -7.27
CA ALA A 51 -12.39 18.31 -6.13
C ALA A 51 -10.97 18.01 -5.65
N VAL A 52 -10.02 17.78 -6.57
CA VAL A 52 -8.61 17.57 -6.21
C VAL A 52 -8.03 18.80 -5.52
N PHE A 53 -8.27 20.01 -6.03
CA PHE A 53 -7.79 21.23 -5.36
C PHE A 53 -8.41 21.41 -3.96
N ARG A 54 -9.71 21.15 -3.80
CA ARG A 54 -10.35 21.18 -2.47
C ARG A 54 -9.78 20.11 -1.53
N SER A 55 -9.42 18.95 -2.06
CA SER A 55 -8.86 17.85 -1.26
C SER A 55 -7.53 18.22 -0.59
N TRP A 56 -6.76 19.16 -1.15
CA TRP A 56 -5.54 19.67 -0.53
C TRP A 56 -5.78 20.30 0.84
N MET A 57 -6.95 20.91 1.06
CA MET A 57 -7.28 21.59 2.31
C MET A 57 -8.17 20.75 3.24
N ASN A 58 -8.39 19.47 2.94
CA ASN A 58 -9.13 18.61 3.86
C ASN A 58 -8.33 18.35 5.15
N ASN A 59 -9.04 18.02 6.22
CA ASN A 59 -8.44 17.84 7.56
C ASN A 59 -7.31 16.79 7.55
N ARG A 60 -7.46 15.73 6.76
CA ARG A 60 -6.49 14.64 6.61
C ARG A 60 -5.18 15.12 5.98
N ALA A 61 -5.25 15.84 4.87
CA ALA A 61 -4.10 16.39 4.17
C ALA A 61 -3.38 17.42 5.04
N VAL A 62 -4.13 18.28 5.76
CA VAL A 62 -3.58 19.22 6.74
C VAL A 62 -2.80 18.48 7.85
N ALA A 63 -3.37 17.42 8.42
CA ALA A 63 -2.70 16.63 9.45
C ALA A 63 -1.44 15.96 8.92
N TYR A 64 -1.52 15.31 7.75
CA TYR A 64 -0.37 14.68 7.10
C TYR A 64 0.76 15.68 6.83
N ARG A 65 0.43 16.87 6.30
CA ARG A 65 1.43 17.92 6.05
C ARG A 65 2.15 18.37 7.32
N LYS A 66 1.43 18.50 8.45
CA LYS A 66 2.04 18.84 9.74
C LYS A 66 3.03 17.77 10.19
N VAL A 67 2.67 16.49 10.05
CA VAL A 67 3.54 15.37 10.42
C VAL A 67 4.77 15.28 9.50
N CYS A 68 4.59 15.53 8.21
CA CYS A 68 5.66 15.42 7.21
C CYS A 68 6.42 16.72 6.94
N GLY A 69 6.12 17.81 7.66
CA GLY A 69 6.77 19.11 7.46
C GLY A 69 6.54 19.75 6.08
N ILE A 70 5.40 19.47 5.42
CA ILE A 70 5.10 19.97 4.07
C ILE A 70 4.39 21.34 4.17
N PRO A 71 4.90 22.40 3.53
CA PRO A 71 4.27 23.72 3.58
C PRO A 71 2.91 23.76 2.89
N SER A 72 1.95 24.48 3.48
CA SER A 72 0.56 24.56 3.00
C SER A 72 0.41 25.22 1.63
N GLU A 73 1.31 26.13 1.31
CA GLU A 73 1.36 26.94 0.09
C GLU A 73 1.80 26.15 -1.14
N SER A 74 2.33 24.93 -0.95
CA SER A 74 2.84 24.09 -2.05
C SER A 74 1.75 23.64 -3.04
N GLY A 75 0.50 23.53 -2.58
CA GLY A 75 -0.63 23.07 -3.39
C GLY A 75 -0.51 21.63 -3.88
N THR A 76 -1.40 21.25 -4.81
CA THR A 76 -1.36 19.96 -5.52
C THR A 76 -1.61 20.18 -7.01
N ALA A 77 -0.92 19.42 -7.86
CA ALA A 77 -1.20 19.37 -9.29
C ALA A 77 -2.38 18.43 -9.60
N VAL A 78 -2.90 18.50 -10.83
CA VAL A 78 -3.89 17.57 -11.37
C VAL A 78 -3.36 16.98 -12.67
N ASN A 79 -3.23 15.66 -12.72
CA ASN A 79 -2.78 14.94 -13.91
C ASN A 79 -4.01 14.41 -14.67
N VAL A 80 -4.17 14.81 -15.92
CA VAL A 80 -5.21 14.28 -16.82
C VAL A 80 -4.52 13.38 -17.84
N GLN A 81 -4.86 12.10 -17.85
CA GLN A 81 -4.18 11.07 -18.63
C GLN A 81 -5.18 10.27 -19.47
N SER A 82 -4.73 9.79 -20.62
CA SER A 82 -5.51 8.84 -21.42
C SER A 82 -5.60 7.49 -20.69
N MET A 83 -6.80 6.91 -20.65
CA MET A 83 -7.04 5.64 -19.95
C MET A 83 -6.47 4.45 -20.72
N VAL A 84 -5.89 3.52 -19.97
CA VAL A 84 -5.54 2.16 -20.42
C VAL A 84 -6.12 1.16 -19.42
N PHE A 85 -6.46 -0.04 -19.88
CA PHE A 85 -7.30 -0.97 -19.14
C PHE A 85 -6.64 -2.34 -18.94
N GLY A 86 -6.37 -2.65 -17.67
CA GLY A 86 -5.86 -3.95 -17.22
C GLY A 86 -6.93 -5.05 -17.12
N ASN A 87 -8.20 -4.73 -17.39
CA ASN A 87 -9.38 -5.59 -17.16
C ASN A 87 -10.20 -5.88 -18.43
N ILE A 88 -9.57 -5.84 -19.61
CA ILE A 88 -10.26 -6.12 -20.89
C ILE A 88 -10.22 -7.60 -21.24
N SER A 89 -9.13 -8.30 -20.92
CA SER A 89 -8.94 -9.71 -21.27
C SER A 89 -8.02 -10.40 -20.26
N GLN A 90 -7.86 -11.71 -20.39
CA GLN A 90 -6.86 -12.49 -19.65
C GLN A 90 -5.41 -12.16 -20.07
N ASN A 91 -5.24 -11.42 -21.17
CA ASN A 91 -3.97 -10.88 -21.62
C ASN A 91 -3.75 -9.43 -21.18
N SER A 92 -4.62 -8.93 -20.28
CA SER A 92 -4.47 -7.65 -19.62
C SER A 92 -4.14 -7.85 -18.14
N ALA A 93 -3.39 -6.91 -17.58
CA ALA A 93 -2.98 -6.94 -16.18
C ALA A 93 -2.69 -5.52 -15.68
N THR A 94 -2.54 -5.37 -14.38
CA THR A 94 -2.04 -4.15 -13.73
C THR A 94 -1.16 -4.53 -12.56
N GLY A 95 -0.18 -3.71 -12.22
CA GLY A 95 0.74 -4.03 -11.15
C GLY A 95 1.60 -2.86 -10.72
N VAL A 96 2.30 -3.10 -9.61
CA VAL A 96 3.23 -2.16 -8.98
C VAL A 96 4.52 -2.89 -8.69
N VAL A 97 5.64 -2.33 -9.12
CA VAL A 97 6.97 -2.92 -8.94
C VAL A 97 7.99 -1.90 -8.47
N PHE A 98 8.92 -2.36 -7.65
CA PHE A 98 10.15 -1.67 -7.31
C PHE A 98 11.29 -2.28 -8.10
N THR A 99 12.21 -1.45 -8.62
CA THR A 99 13.36 -1.95 -9.40
C THR A 99 14.36 -2.73 -8.55
N ARG A 100 14.32 -2.54 -7.22
CA ARG A 100 15.04 -3.33 -6.21
C ARG A 100 14.13 -3.55 -4.99
N ASN A 101 14.42 -4.55 -4.19
CA ASN A 101 13.63 -4.87 -3.01
C ASN A 101 13.64 -3.71 -1.99
N PRO A 102 12.48 -3.09 -1.67
CA PRO A 102 12.43 -1.90 -0.80
C PRO A 102 12.63 -2.21 0.69
N SER A 103 12.59 -3.49 1.09
CA SER A 103 12.79 -3.93 2.47
C SER A 103 14.23 -4.35 2.73
N THR A 104 14.85 -5.10 1.81
CA THR A 104 16.20 -5.65 1.98
C THR A 104 17.27 -4.90 1.20
N GLY A 105 16.90 -4.21 0.13
CA GLY A 105 17.81 -3.57 -0.83
C GLY A 105 18.38 -4.51 -1.90
N ALA A 106 17.96 -5.79 -1.91
CA ALA A 106 18.41 -6.76 -2.91
C ALA A 106 18.10 -6.32 -4.33
N LYS A 107 19.02 -6.60 -5.27
CA LYS A 107 18.89 -6.23 -6.69
C LYS A 107 18.03 -7.23 -7.44
N GLU A 108 16.72 -7.15 -7.19
CA GLU A 108 15.68 -7.94 -7.84
C GLU A 108 14.44 -7.06 -8.06
N ILE A 109 13.71 -7.29 -9.15
CA ILE A 109 12.41 -6.63 -9.33
C ILE A 109 11.45 -7.21 -8.30
N PHE A 110 10.92 -6.34 -7.44
CA PHE A 110 10.08 -6.72 -6.33
C PHE A 110 8.72 -6.06 -6.49
N GLY A 111 7.63 -6.82 -6.44
CA GLY A 111 6.31 -6.24 -6.58
C GLY A 111 5.24 -7.27 -6.86
N GLU A 112 4.08 -6.78 -7.26
CA GLU A 112 2.86 -7.58 -7.35
C GLU A 112 2.04 -7.15 -8.56
N PHE A 113 1.23 -8.06 -9.09
CA PHE A 113 0.33 -7.78 -10.22
C PHE A 113 -0.96 -8.60 -10.13
N LEU A 114 -1.98 -8.15 -10.86
CA LEU A 114 -3.26 -8.84 -11.04
C LEU A 114 -3.60 -8.92 -12.52
N ILE A 115 -4.03 -10.10 -12.96
CA ILE A 115 -4.56 -10.33 -14.30
C ILE A 115 -6.04 -9.92 -14.33
N ASN A 116 -6.45 -9.30 -15.43
CA ASN A 116 -7.84 -8.90 -15.67
C ASN A 116 -8.42 -8.05 -14.52
N ALA A 117 -7.68 -7.00 -14.15
CA ALA A 117 -7.94 -6.14 -13.00
C ALA A 117 -7.56 -4.68 -13.28
N GLN A 118 -8.00 -3.75 -12.42
CA GLN A 118 -7.55 -2.35 -12.44
C GLN A 118 -6.72 -2.02 -11.20
N GLY A 119 -5.98 -0.91 -11.23
CA GLY A 119 -5.08 -0.53 -10.13
C GLY A 119 -5.77 -0.43 -8.77
N GLU A 120 -7.07 -0.09 -8.74
CA GLU A 120 -7.88 -0.12 -7.52
C GLU A 120 -7.96 -1.52 -6.89
N ASP A 121 -8.01 -2.60 -7.68
CA ASP A 121 -8.01 -3.97 -7.17
C ASP A 121 -6.69 -4.33 -6.48
N VAL A 122 -5.57 -3.76 -6.95
CA VAL A 122 -4.24 -4.00 -6.37
C VAL A 122 -4.13 -3.30 -5.00
N VAL A 123 -4.69 -2.09 -4.89
CA VAL A 123 -4.59 -1.28 -3.67
C VAL A 123 -5.63 -1.65 -2.62
N SER A 124 -6.85 -2.02 -3.04
CA SER A 124 -7.98 -2.34 -2.15
C SER A 124 -7.82 -3.66 -1.39
N GLY A 125 -6.88 -4.53 -1.77
CA GLY A 125 -6.67 -5.81 -1.08
C GLY A 125 -7.88 -6.75 -1.09
N ASN A 126 -8.86 -6.50 -1.98
CA ASN A 126 -10.02 -7.38 -2.17
C ASN A 126 -9.66 -8.64 -2.97
N LYS A 127 -8.61 -8.55 -3.79
CA LYS A 127 -8.00 -9.68 -4.50
C LYS A 127 -6.57 -9.84 -3.98
N ASP A 128 -6.15 -11.07 -3.78
CA ASP A 128 -4.77 -11.36 -3.42
C ASP A 128 -3.88 -11.19 -4.65
N PRO A 129 -2.95 -10.21 -4.64
CA PRO A 129 -2.12 -9.95 -5.79
C PRO A 129 -1.03 -11.02 -5.91
N ALA A 130 -0.70 -11.39 -7.15
CA ALA A 130 0.35 -12.38 -7.42
C ALA A 130 1.73 -11.71 -7.39
N PRO A 131 2.78 -12.42 -6.92
CA PRO A 131 4.14 -11.89 -6.96
C PRO A 131 4.60 -11.69 -8.41
N ILE A 132 5.34 -10.61 -8.66
CA ILE A 132 5.78 -10.25 -10.01
C ILE A 132 6.62 -11.34 -10.71
N SER A 133 7.30 -12.20 -9.93
CA SER A 133 8.04 -13.35 -10.47
C SER A 133 7.15 -14.34 -11.24
N LEU A 134 5.86 -14.43 -10.91
CA LEU A 134 4.92 -15.26 -11.66
C LEU A 134 4.65 -14.69 -13.06
N MET A 135 4.77 -13.36 -13.25
CA MET A 135 4.56 -12.69 -14.53
C MET A 135 5.54 -13.17 -15.60
N GLU A 136 6.77 -13.52 -15.21
CA GLU A 136 7.77 -14.12 -16.10
C GLU A 136 7.24 -15.39 -16.78
N ARG A 137 6.40 -16.17 -16.08
CA ARG A 137 5.84 -17.42 -16.60
C ARG A 137 4.58 -17.19 -17.41
N VAL A 138 3.68 -16.31 -16.96
CA VAL A 138 2.36 -16.12 -17.56
C VAL A 138 2.35 -15.12 -18.71
N MET A 139 3.24 -14.12 -18.68
CA MET A 139 3.35 -13.05 -19.68
C MET A 139 4.84 -12.73 -19.99
N PRO A 140 5.64 -13.72 -20.46
CA PRO A 140 7.10 -13.62 -20.54
C PRO A 140 7.59 -12.43 -21.39
N ARG A 141 6.93 -12.18 -22.52
CA ARG A 141 7.28 -11.06 -23.41
C ARG A 141 7.13 -9.71 -22.69
N VAL A 142 5.98 -9.49 -22.07
CA VAL A 142 5.67 -8.23 -21.38
C VAL A 142 6.54 -8.06 -20.14
N TYR A 143 6.83 -9.15 -19.43
CA TYR A 143 7.78 -9.13 -18.31
C TYR A 143 9.18 -8.71 -18.75
N GLY A 144 9.67 -9.22 -19.88
CA GLY A 144 10.95 -8.79 -20.47
C GLY A 144 10.99 -7.29 -20.80
N GLU A 145 9.92 -6.77 -21.42
CA GLU A 145 9.76 -5.33 -21.70
C GLU A 145 9.75 -4.51 -20.39
N LEU A 146 9.05 -4.98 -19.35
CA LEU A 146 9.01 -4.32 -18.04
C LEU A 146 10.39 -4.28 -17.38
N VAL A 147 11.15 -5.38 -17.42
CA VAL A 147 12.52 -5.46 -16.89
C VAL A 147 13.43 -4.43 -17.57
N GLU A 148 13.35 -4.31 -18.90
CA GLU A 148 14.14 -3.34 -19.65
C GLU A 148 13.79 -1.90 -19.26
N VAL A 149 12.50 -1.60 -19.13
CA VAL A 149 12.03 -0.27 -18.70
C VAL A 149 12.50 0.03 -17.28
N CYS A 150 12.35 -0.90 -16.33
CA CYS A 150 12.85 -0.76 -14.96
C CYS A 150 14.35 -0.45 -14.93
N HIS A 151 15.14 -1.15 -15.76
CA HIS A 151 16.58 -0.90 -15.87
C HIS A 151 16.88 0.51 -16.39
N ARG A 152 16.20 0.95 -17.45
CA ARG A 152 16.36 2.29 -18.03
C ARG A 152 15.97 3.40 -17.05
N LEU A 153 14.87 3.21 -16.31
CA LEU A 153 14.41 4.14 -15.29
C LEU A 153 15.45 4.28 -14.17
N GLU A 154 15.95 3.16 -13.67
CA GLU A 154 16.98 3.17 -12.62
C GLU A 154 18.29 3.81 -13.08
N GLN A 155 18.71 3.58 -14.33
CA GLN A 155 19.89 4.25 -14.90
C GLN A 155 19.68 5.76 -15.05
N SER A 156 18.50 6.17 -15.50
CA SER A 156 18.18 7.58 -15.77
C SER A 156 18.07 8.39 -14.47
N TYR A 157 17.31 7.88 -13.50
CA TYR A 157 17.13 8.54 -12.20
C TYR A 157 18.29 8.27 -11.24
N LYS A 158 19.16 7.33 -11.60
CA LYS A 158 20.28 6.84 -10.79
C LYS A 158 19.85 6.36 -9.41
N ASP A 159 18.60 5.90 -9.24
CA ASP A 159 18.05 5.49 -7.96
C ASP A 159 16.95 4.43 -8.15
N MET A 160 16.64 3.68 -7.09
CA MET A 160 15.58 2.67 -7.09
C MET A 160 14.21 3.33 -7.34
N GLN A 161 13.47 2.79 -8.31
CA GLN A 161 12.17 3.34 -8.70
C GLN A 161 11.03 2.44 -8.23
N ASP A 162 9.95 3.08 -7.80
CA ASP A 162 8.59 2.54 -7.65
C ASP A 162 7.83 2.85 -8.94
N VAL A 163 7.32 1.82 -9.62
CA VAL A 163 6.77 1.88 -10.98
C VAL A 163 5.38 1.24 -10.99
N GLU A 164 4.40 1.99 -11.47
CA GLU A 164 3.04 1.49 -11.70
C GLU A 164 2.86 1.25 -13.20
N PHE A 165 2.29 0.09 -13.55
CA PHE A 165 2.11 -0.31 -14.94
C PHE A 165 0.74 -0.98 -15.19
N THR A 166 0.34 -0.92 -16.45
CA THR A 166 -0.82 -1.65 -16.97
C THR A 166 -0.44 -2.35 -18.27
N VAL A 167 -0.89 -3.58 -18.41
CA VAL A 167 -0.85 -4.35 -19.65
C VAL A 167 -2.25 -4.32 -20.23
N GLN A 168 -2.40 -3.75 -21.42
CA GLN A 168 -3.66 -3.76 -22.16
C GLN A 168 -3.48 -4.65 -23.38
N ASP A 169 -4.10 -5.83 -23.35
CA ASP A 169 -4.09 -6.82 -24.44
C ASP A 169 -2.66 -7.11 -24.96
N GLY A 170 -1.76 -7.45 -24.04
CA GLY A 170 -0.37 -7.75 -24.34
C GLY A 170 0.54 -6.54 -24.60
N LYS A 171 0.03 -5.31 -24.53
CA LYS A 171 0.85 -4.08 -24.63
C LYS A 171 1.13 -3.47 -23.26
N LEU A 172 2.41 -3.29 -22.93
CA LEU A 172 2.85 -2.62 -21.71
C LEU A 172 2.66 -1.10 -21.78
N TRP A 173 2.15 -0.52 -20.68
CA TRP A 173 2.07 0.91 -20.44
C TRP A 173 2.58 1.22 -19.05
N ILE A 174 3.49 2.20 -18.95
CA ILE A 174 3.94 2.73 -17.66
C ILE A 174 3.09 3.95 -17.31
N LEU A 175 2.51 3.93 -16.12
CA LEU A 175 1.57 4.96 -15.66
C LEU A 175 2.27 5.97 -14.76
N GLN A 176 3.11 5.49 -13.85
CA GLN A 176 3.81 6.31 -12.87
C GLN A 176 5.19 5.74 -12.59
N THR A 177 6.15 6.62 -12.33
CA THR A 177 7.40 6.26 -11.70
C THR A 177 7.80 7.33 -10.69
N ARG A 178 8.43 6.92 -9.59
CA ARG A 178 8.98 7.81 -8.57
C ARG A 178 10.11 7.11 -7.83
N ALA A 179 10.92 7.87 -7.10
CA ALA A 179 11.87 7.30 -6.15
C ALA A 179 11.14 6.42 -5.14
N GLY A 180 11.53 5.15 -5.05
CA GLY A 180 10.80 4.19 -4.21
C GLY A 180 11.03 4.45 -2.72
N LYS A 181 9.96 4.42 -1.92
CA LYS A 181 10.11 4.43 -0.46
C LYS A 181 10.68 3.10 0.01
N ARG A 182 11.60 3.14 0.98
CA ARG A 182 12.43 1.99 1.36
C ARG A 182 12.78 2.03 2.84
N SER A 183 13.10 0.87 3.41
CA SER A 183 13.61 0.77 4.78
C SER A 183 15.00 1.41 4.91
N ALA A 184 15.41 1.72 6.15
CA ALA A 184 16.77 2.20 6.41
C ALA A 184 17.85 1.20 5.98
N GLN A 185 17.60 -0.11 6.20
CA GLN A 185 18.49 -1.18 5.76
C GLN A 185 18.62 -1.22 4.25
N ALA A 186 17.50 -1.15 3.53
CA ALA A 186 17.50 -1.09 2.08
C ALA A 186 18.22 0.16 1.59
N ALA A 187 17.97 1.35 2.17
CA ALA A 187 18.63 2.59 1.78
C ALA A 187 20.17 2.47 1.82
N VAL A 188 20.72 1.92 2.91
CA VAL A 188 22.18 1.70 3.04
C VAL A 188 22.68 0.68 2.03
N HIS A 189 21.99 -0.46 1.89
CA HIS A 189 22.39 -1.51 0.95
C HIS A 189 22.41 -0.99 -0.50
N LEU A 190 21.36 -0.25 -0.88
CA LEU A 190 21.20 0.35 -2.20
C LEU A 190 22.30 1.37 -2.50
N ALA A 191 22.56 2.29 -1.56
CA ALA A 191 23.61 3.29 -1.71
C ALA A 191 24.98 2.63 -1.94
N VAL A 192 25.32 1.60 -1.17
CA VAL A 192 26.57 0.85 -1.34
C VAL A 192 26.61 0.09 -2.66
N ALA A 193 25.51 -0.59 -3.03
CA ALA A 193 25.42 -1.35 -4.28
C ALA A 193 25.57 -0.44 -5.50
N MET A 194 24.88 0.71 -5.52
CA MET A 194 24.93 1.67 -6.63
C MET A 194 26.32 2.31 -6.80
N VAL A 195 27.07 2.52 -5.71
CA VAL A 195 28.48 2.95 -5.79
C VAL A 195 29.35 1.86 -6.42
N LYS A 196 29.19 0.60 -5.99
CA LYS A 196 29.94 -0.55 -6.55
C LYS A 196 29.63 -0.76 -8.04
N GLU A 197 28.40 -0.50 -8.44
CA GLU A 197 27.94 -0.56 -9.83
C GLU A 197 28.36 0.66 -10.67
N GLY A 198 28.99 1.68 -10.05
CA GLY A 198 29.41 2.91 -10.73
C GLY A 198 28.27 3.85 -11.12
N LEU A 199 27.06 3.64 -10.59
CA LEU A 199 25.87 4.46 -10.91
C LEU A 199 25.93 5.84 -10.23
N ILE A 200 26.50 5.90 -9.02
CA ILE A 200 26.62 7.11 -8.19
C ILE A 200 28.00 7.20 -7.53
N SER A 201 28.39 8.41 -7.13
CA SER A 201 29.61 8.65 -6.35
C SER A 201 29.41 8.29 -4.87
N ARG A 202 30.52 8.16 -4.12
CA ARG A 202 30.47 7.96 -2.66
C ARG A 202 29.81 9.14 -1.93
N GLU A 203 30.04 10.35 -2.40
CA GLU A 203 29.45 11.57 -1.83
C GLU A 203 27.93 11.59 -2.02
N GLU A 204 27.47 11.27 -3.23
CA GLU A 204 26.03 11.15 -3.54
C GLU A 204 25.38 10.06 -2.69
N ALA A 205 26.06 8.92 -2.51
CA ALA A 205 25.56 7.83 -1.68
C ALA A 205 25.34 8.25 -0.21
N ILE A 206 26.24 9.07 0.36
CA ILE A 206 26.10 9.58 1.73
C ILE A 206 24.90 10.53 1.83
N ASN A 207 24.74 11.44 0.87
CA ASN A 207 23.66 12.43 0.89
C ASN A 207 22.26 11.83 0.70
N ARG A 208 22.16 10.63 0.13
CA ARG A 208 20.88 9.94 -0.11
C ARG A 208 20.34 9.17 1.09
N VAL A 209 21.20 8.83 2.05
CA VAL A 209 20.76 8.12 3.24
C VAL A 209 20.32 9.15 4.27
N ASP A 210 19.02 9.25 4.49
CA ASP A 210 18.48 10.15 5.50
C ASP A 210 18.92 9.69 6.90
N HIS A 211 19.75 10.51 7.55
CA HIS A 211 20.26 10.28 8.89
C HIS A 211 19.16 10.03 9.94
N THR A 212 17.95 10.58 9.77
CA THR A 212 16.84 10.36 10.70
C THR A 212 16.35 8.92 10.69
N THR A 213 16.40 8.27 9.52
CA THR A 213 15.96 6.88 9.31
C THR A 213 16.95 5.85 9.83
N LEU A 214 18.24 6.21 9.98
CA LEU A 214 19.28 5.30 10.48
C LEU A 214 19.00 4.78 11.88
N SER A 215 18.29 5.55 12.71
CA SER A 215 17.82 5.09 14.03
C SER A 215 17.00 3.79 13.94
N GLY A 216 16.34 3.54 12.81
CA GLY A 216 15.60 2.31 12.56
C GLY A 216 16.47 1.06 12.45
N LEU A 217 17.76 1.21 12.12
CA LEU A 217 18.72 0.09 12.16
C LEU A 217 19.04 -0.34 13.60
N LEU A 218 18.76 0.52 14.58
CA LEU A 218 18.95 0.24 16.00
C LEU A 218 17.66 -0.29 16.64
N HIS A 219 16.59 -0.50 15.86
CA HIS A 219 15.35 -1.02 16.41
C HIS A 219 15.52 -2.44 16.97
N PRO A 220 14.78 -2.77 18.04
CA PRO A 220 14.81 -4.09 18.63
C PRO A 220 14.51 -5.18 17.60
N VAL A 221 15.25 -6.28 17.69
CA VAL A 221 14.99 -7.53 16.97
C VAL A 221 14.56 -8.56 18.00
N LEU A 222 13.61 -9.44 17.66
CA LEU A 222 13.27 -10.55 18.56
C LEU A 222 14.47 -11.48 18.70
N ASP A 223 14.75 -11.89 19.93
CA ASP A 223 15.74 -12.92 20.20
C ASP A 223 15.30 -14.25 19.58
N GLY A 224 16.14 -14.81 18.70
CA GLY A 224 15.84 -15.99 17.91
C GLY A 224 15.72 -17.30 18.72
N GLY A 225 15.98 -17.25 20.03
CA GLY A 225 15.89 -18.38 20.95
C GLY A 225 14.54 -18.58 21.66
N SER A 226 13.54 -17.74 21.41
CA SER A 226 12.25 -17.83 22.10
C SER A 226 11.22 -18.68 21.35
N ASP A 227 10.75 -19.77 21.98
CA ASP A 227 9.59 -20.61 21.57
C ASP A 227 8.27 -19.83 21.74
N ASN A 228 8.19 -18.63 21.18
CA ASN A 228 6.98 -17.83 21.23
C ASN A 228 5.90 -18.49 20.37
N ALA A 229 4.71 -18.68 20.95
CA ALA A 229 3.55 -19.20 20.23
C ALA A 229 3.18 -18.26 19.08
N VAL A 230 3.45 -18.70 17.84
CA VAL A 230 3.08 -17.96 16.63
C VAL A 230 1.58 -18.12 16.42
N VAL A 231 0.85 -17.04 16.65
CA VAL A 231 -0.63 -17.01 16.59
C VAL A 231 -1.19 -16.77 15.19
N CYS A 232 -0.39 -16.17 14.30
CA CYS A 232 -0.73 -15.97 12.90
C CYS A 232 0.53 -15.74 12.06
N ARG A 233 0.38 -15.76 10.73
CA ARG A 233 1.43 -15.35 9.80
C ARG A 233 0.90 -14.40 8.73
N GLY A 234 1.77 -13.55 8.20
CA GLY A 234 1.46 -12.61 7.12
C GLY A 234 2.71 -12.15 6.39
N LEU A 235 2.52 -11.20 5.48
CA LEU A 235 3.58 -10.65 4.63
C LEU A 235 4.44 -9.65 5.42
N PRO A 236 5.78 -9.81 5.45
CA PRO A 236 6.71 -8.94 6.20
C PRO A 236 6.90 -7.57 5.51
N ALA A 237 5.86 -6.73 5.59
CA ALA A 237 5.75 -5.49 4.84
C ALA A 237 6.80 -4.44 5.21
N SER A 238 7.16 -4.33 6.49
CA SER A 238 8.17 -3.38 6.97
C SER A 238 8.95 -3.97 8.14
N PRO A 239 10.31 -3.95 8.09
CA PRO A 239 11.15 -4.67 9.04
C PRO A 239 11.12 -4.11 10.46
N GLY A 240 11.52 -4.95 11.42
CA GLY A 240 11.68 -4.64 12.84
C GLY A 240 10.71 -5.43 13.74
N ALA A 241 10.92 -5.36 15.06
CA ALA A 241 10.04 -5.98 16.05
C ALA A 241 9.35 -4.93 16.93
N ALA A 242 8.08 -5.18 17.25
CA ALA A 242 7.30 -4.32 18.13
C ALA A 242 6.39 -5.14 19.05
N SER A 243 6.32 -4.74 20.32
CA SER A 243 5.39 -5.29 21.31
C SER A 243 4.54 -4.16 21.89
N GLY A 244 3.23 -4.39 22.03
CA GLY A 244 2.33 -3.40 22.58
C GLY A 244 0.88 -3.84 22.63
N CYS A 245 0.06 -2.99 23.25
CA CYS A 245 -1.38 -3.17 23.38
C CYS A 245 -2.09 -3.04 22.03
N VAL A 246 -3.07 -3.91 21.78
CA VAL A 246 -3.88 -3.89 20.57
C VAL A 246 -4.83 -2.69 20.57
N ALA A 247 -4.89 -1.97 19.44
CA ALA A 247 -5.89 -0.96 19.13
C ALA A 247 -6.51 -1.24 17.77
N PHE A 248 -7.84 -1.12 17.65
CA PHE A 248 -8.58 -1.42 16.42
C PHE A 248 -8.96 -0.17 15.60
N THR A 249 -8.83 1.01 16.20
CA THR A 249 -9.11 2.30 15.55
C THR A 249 -7.95 3.27 15.70
N SER A 250 -7.86 4.23 14.77
CA SER A 250 -6.87 5.32 14.84
C SER A 250 -7.01 6.14 16.12
N SER A 251 -8.25 6.43 16.54
CA SER A 251 -8.53 7.17 17.78
C SER A 251 -8.09 6.42 19.03
N ASP A 252 -8.29 5.10 19.08
CA ASP A 252 -7.85 4.28 20.21
C ASP A 252 -6.33 4.28 20.30
N ALA A 253 -5.64 4.17 19.17
CA ALA A 253 -4.19 4.19 19.12
C ALA A 253 -3.62 5.52 19.64
N GLU A 254 -4.21 6.65 19.23
CA GLU A 254 -3.84 7.97 19.73
C GLU A 254 -4.11 8.12 21.24
N SER A 255 -5.26 7.62 21.72
CA SER A 255 -5.64 7.67 23.13
C SER A 255 -4.68 6.84 24.01
N LEU A 256 -4.39 5.60 23.61
CA LEU A 256 -3.46 4.72 24.33
C LEU A 256 -2.03 5.26 24.30
N LYS A 257 -1.61 5.89 23.20
CA LYS A 257 -0.31 6.56 23.10
C LYS A 257 -0.21 7.74 24.07
N LYS A 258 -1.27 8.55 24.20
CA LYS A 258 -1.34 9.65 25.20
C LYS A 258 -1.25 9.14 26.64
N GLN A 259 -1.68 7.91 26.89
CA GLN A 259 -1.51 7.24 28.18
C GLN A 259 -0.11 6.63 28.38
N GLY A 260 0.83 6.83 27.43
CA GLY A 260 2.19 6.33 27.50
C GLY A 260 2.34 4.84 27.14
N LYS A 261 1.30 4.20 26.60
CA LYS A 261 1.36 2.78 26.20
C LYS A 261 1.98 2.62 24.82
N ASN A 262 2.70 1.52 24.62
CA ASN A 262 3.06 1.04 23.30
C ASN A 262 1.83 0.39 22.66
N VAL A 263 1.57 0.72 21.39
CA VAL A 263 0.34 0.31 20.70
C VAL A 263 0.66 -0.44 19.42
N ILE A 264 -0.04 -1.54 19.16
CA ILE A 264 -0.08 -2.21 17.86
C ILE A 264 -1.45 -1.93 17.23
N LEU A 265 -1.44 -1.21 16.10
CA LEU A 265 -2.67 -0.92 15.35
C LEU A 265 -3.04 -2.14 14.50
N VAL A 266 -4.19 -2.74 14.80
CA VAL A 266 -4.74 -3.89 14.08
C VAL A 266 -5.94 -3.43 13.27
N ARG A 267 -5.88 -3.58 11.94
CA ARG A 267 -6.95 -3.16 11.04
C ARG A 267 -7.25 -4.24 10.01
N GLN A 268 -8.46 -4.23 9.46
CA GLN A 268 -8.74 -5.10 8.31
C GLN A 268 -7.87 -4.68 7.12
N GLU A 269 -7.89 -3.39 6.82
CA GLU A 269 -7.00 -2.67 5.93
C GLU A 269 -6.79 -1.27 6.51
N THR A 270 -5.69 -0.60 6.13
CA THR A 270 -5.53 0.81 6.51
C THR A 270 -5.93 1.69 5.35
N SER A 271 -6.55 2.80 5.69
CA SER A 271 -6.79 3.90 4.80
C SER A 271 -5.94 5.09 5.22
N PRO A 272 -5.87 6.13 4.40
CA PRO A 272 -5.21 7.35 4.83
C PRO A 272 -5.86 8.07 6.02
N GLU A 273 -7.07 7.71 6.44
CA GLU A 273 -7.69 8.22 7.67
C GLU A 273 -6.97 7.68 8.92
N ASP A 274 -6.27 6.55 8.78
CA ASP A 274 -5.57 5.88 9.86
C ASP A 274 -4.15 6.44 10.12
N ILE A 275 -3.69 7.45 9.38
CA ILE A 275 -2.32 8.00 9.48
C ILE A 275 -1.97 8.45 10.91
N GLY A 276 -2.92 9.07 11.62
CA GLY A 276 -2.72 9.51 13.00
C GLY A 276 -2.45 8.33 13.95
N GLY A 277 -3.21 7.26 13.80
CA GLY A 277 -3.06 6.00 14.53
C GLY A 277 -1.80 5.24 14.16
N MET A 278 -1.46 5.17 12.86
CA MET A 278 -0.21 4.58 12.37
C MET A 278 1.01 5.30 12.95
N SER A 279 0.96 6.64 12.97
CA SER A 279 2.00 7.48 13.59
C SER A 279 2.07 7.33 15.11
N SER A 280 0.94 7.05 15.78
CA SER A 280 0.90 6.84 17.23
C SER A 280 1.32 5.42 17.66
N SER A 281 1.26 4.45 16.77
CA SER A 281 1.53 3.03 17.07
C SER A 281 3.01 2.66 16.97
N VAL A 282 3.48 1.65 17.70
CA VAL A 282 4.85 1.12 17.56
C VAL A 282 4.94 0.04 16.49
N GLY A 283 3.81 -0.51 16.04
CA GLY A 283 3.73 -1.51 14.96
C GLY A 283 2.32 -1.57 14.35
N ILE A 284 2.20 -2.16 13.16
CA ILE A 284 0.96 -2.20 12.38
C ILE A 284 0.70 -3.62 11.88
N LEU A 285 -0.51 -4.12 12.06
CA LEU A 285 -0.96 -5.43 11.59
C LEU A 285 -2.21 -5.26 10.73
N THR A 286 -2.21 -5.79 9.51
CA THR A 286 -3.43 -5.85 8.68
C THR A 286 -3.80 -7.26 8.26
N LEU A 287 -5.11 -7.52 8.23
CA LEU A 287 -5.67 -8.82 7.79
C LEU A 287 -5.64 -8.95 6.28
N ARG A 288 -5.78 -7.84 5.55
CA ARG A 288 -5.74 -7.78 4.09
C ARG A 288 -4.63 -6.85 3.60
N GLY A 289 -4.34 -6.95 2.30
CA GLY A 289 -3.38 -6.13 1.59
C GLY A 289 -2.01 -6.80 1.39
N GLY A 290 -1.39 -6.50 0.26
CA GLY A 290 -0.05 -6.99 -0.10
C GLY A 290 1.09 -6.12 0.40
N MET A 291 2.30 -6.42 -0.08
CA MET A 291 3.54 -5.69 0.17
C MET A 291 3.52 -4.27 -0.42
N THR A 292 2.59 -3.99 -1.33
CA THR A 292 2.37 -2.68 -1.97
C THR A 292 1.17 -1.92 -1.39
N SER A 293 0.46 -2.49 -0.40
CA SER A 293 -0.71 -1.88 0.22
C SER A 293 -0.40 -0.55 0.94
N HIS A 294 -1.45 0.22 1.26
CA HIS A 294 -1.32 1.47 2.00
C HIS A 294 -0.56 1.29 3.32
N ALA A 295 -0.89 0.23 4.08
CA ALA A 295 -0.21 -0.10 5.34
C ALA A 295 1.29 -0.30 5.13
N ALA A 296 1.64 -1.13 4.14
CA ALA A 296 3.02 -1.49 3.83
C ALA A 296 3.87 -0.27 3.43
N VAL A 297 3.36 0.55 2.50
CA VAL A 297 4.09 1.71 1.97
C VAL A 297 4.29 2.79 3.04
N VAL A 298 3.24 3.07 3.83
CA VAL A 298 3.31 4.10 4.88
C VAL A 298 4.17 3.62 6.05
N ALA A 299 4.03 2.38 6.49
CA ALA A 299 4.83 1.82 7.58
C ALA A 299 6.33 1.83 7.25
N ARG A 300 6.72 1.44 6.03
CA ARG A 300 8.12 1.54 5.57
C ARG A 300 8.64 2.97 5.61
N GLY A 301 7.84 3.92 5.12
CA GLY A 301 8.19 5.34 5.17
C GLY A 301 8.32 5.91 6.59
N MET A 302 7.57 5.35 7.54
CA MET A 302 7.65 5.71 8.97
C MET A 302 8.72 4.91 9.74
N GLY A 303 9.36 3.91 9.13
CA GLY A 303 10.30 3.01 9.79
C GLY A 303 9.65 2.11 10.86
N LYS A 304 8.36 1.79 10.73
CA LYS A 304 7.63 1.00 11.73
C LYS A 304 7.46 -0.46 11.29
N PRO A 305 7.62 -1.43 12.20
CA PRO A 305 7.30 -2.83 11.94
C PRO A 305 5.88 -3.00 11.42
N CYS A 306 5.73 -3.73 10.32
CA CYS A 306 4.41 -3.98 9.73
C CYS A 306 4.31 -5.37 9.11
N ILE A 307 3.20 -6.03 9.42
CA ILE A 307 2.77 -7.29 8.79
C ILE A 307 1.43 -7.04 8.11
N CYS A 308 1.34 -7.39 6.83
CA CYS A 308 0.12 -7.22 6.03
C CYS A 308 -0.44 -8.58 5.59
N GLY A 309 -1.73 -8.64 5.27
CA GLY A 309 -2.35 -9.84 4.72
C GLY A 309 -2.29 -11.06 5.65
N THR A 310 -2.56 -10.87 6.95
CA THR A 310 -2.55 -12.00 7.90
C THR A 310 -3.69 -12.96 7.64
N SER A 311 -3.34 -14.15 7.17
CA SER A 311 -4.29 -15.21 6.86
C SER A 311 -4.79 -15.86 8.15
N GLY A 312 -6.11 -16.14 8.21
CA GLY A 312 -6.72 -16.84 9.35
C GLY A 312 -7.01 -15.98 10.58
N LEU A 313 -6.82 -14.66 10.49
CA LEU A 313 -7.30 -13.70 11.49
C LEU A 313 -8.58 -13.01 11.02
N PHE A 314 -9.48 -12.78 11.98
CA PHE A 314 -10.74 -12.10 11.77
C PHE A 314 -10.95 -11.06 12.86
N ILE A 315 -11.39 -9.85 12.49
CA ILE A 315 -11.79 -8.81 13.44
C ILE A 315 -13.29 -8.94 13.65
N ASP A 316 -13.76 -8.87 14.90
CA ASP A 316 -15.18 -8.89 15.22
C ASP A 316 -15.91 -7.66 14.65
N LYS A 317 -17.20 -7.80 14.36
CA LYS A 317 -18.01 -6.70 13.84
C LYS A 317 -18.09 -5.50 14.79
N SER A 318 -17.98 -5.71 16.11
CA SER A 318 -17.91 -4.62 17.09
C SER A 318 -16.55 -3.90 17.06
N GLY A 319 -15.51 -4.51 16.50
CA GLY A 319 -14.16 -3.97 16.49
C GLY A 319 -13.45 -4.04 17.85
N GLU A 320 -13.93 -4.86 18.79
CA GLU A 320 -13.38 -4.93 20.16
C GLU A 320 -12.32 -6.03 20.36
N PHE A 321 -12.28 -7.02 19.46
CA PHE A 321 -11.32 -8.11 19.49
C PHE A 321 -11.05 -8.67 18.09
N PHE A 322 -9.91 -9.33 17.94
CA PHE A 322 -9.66 -10.24 16.82
C PHE A 322 -9.60 -11.68 17.31
N TYR A 323 -9.84 -12.62 16.41
CA TYR A 323 -9.82 -14.04 16.70
C TYR A 323 -9.25 -14.86 15.54
N ASN A 324 -8.86 -16.10 15.82
CA ASN A 324 -8.47 -17.08 14.81
C ASN A 324 -9.38 -18.33 14.85
N GLY A 325 -9.24 -19.21 13.87
CA GLY A 325 -9.99 -20.47 13.79
C GLY A 325 -9.61 -21.53 14.83
N GLU A 326 -8.58 -21.28 15.64
CA GLU A 326 -8.01 -22.21 16.63
C GLU A 326 -8.42 -21.86 18.06
N GLY A 327 -9.35 -20.92 18.24
CA GLY A 327 -9.89 -20.52 19.54
C GLY A 327 -9.13 -19.38 20.23
N LEU A 328 -8.15 -18.75 19.58
CA LEU A 328 -7.53 -17.52 20.07
C LEU A 328 -8.51 -16.36 19.95
N LYS A 329 -8.62 -15.56 21.01
CA LYS A 329 -9.33 -14.28 21.03
C LYS A 329 -8.47 -13.27 21.76
N VAL A 330 -8.18 -12.14 21.12
CA VAL A 330 -7.36 -11.06 21.68
C VAL A 330 -8.16 -9.76 21.66
N ALA A 331 -8.46 -9.23 22.84
CA ALA A 331 -9.24 -8.01 22.98
C ALA A 331 -8.38 -6.74 22.92
N GLN A 332 -9.05 -5.60 22.77
CA GLN A 332 -8.40 -4.29 22.83
C GLN A 332 -7.66 -4.11 24.16
N GLY A 333 -6.43 -3.60 24.09
CA GLY A 333 -5.57 -3.41 25.26
C GLY A 333 -4.71 -4.62 25.63
N GLU A 334 -5.01 -5.82 25.13
CA GLU A 334 -4.13 -6.98 25.29
C GLU A 334 -2.84 -6.80 24.50
N SER A 335 -1.75 -7.41 24.97
CA SER A 335 -0.42 -7.21 24.39
C SER A 335 -0.12 -8.27 23.34
N ILE A 336 0.32 -7.83 22.17
CA ILE A 336 0.85 -8.70 21.11
C ILE A 336 2.25 -8.26 20.72
N THR A 337 2.95 -9.15 20.05
CA THR A 337 4.27 -8.88 19.45
C THR A 337 4.20 -9.22 17.97
N ILE A 338 4.75 -8.34 17.14
CA ILE A 338 4.92 -8.55 15.71
C ILE A 338 6.39 -8.43 15.34
N ASN A 339 6.83 -9.20 14.37
CA ASN A 339 8.15 -9.13 13.78
C ASN A 339 8.04 -8.98 12.28
N GLY A 340 7.97 -7.73 11.81
CA GLY A 340 7.86 -7.40 10.40
C GLY A 340 9.11 -7.68 9.56
N SER A 341 10.20 -8.17 10.17
CA SER A 341 11.33 -8.76 9.44
C SER A 341 11.07 -10.22 9.02
N THR A 342 10.04 -10.84 9.61
CA THR A 342 9.64 -12.23 9.36
C THR A 342 8.12 -12.30 9.16
N GLU A 343 7.60 -13.46 8.81
CA GLU A 343 6.15 -13.65 8.63
C GLU A 343 5.39 -13.83 9.97
N ARG A 344 5.85 -13.29 11.11
CA ARG A 344 5.36 -13.65 12.46
C ARG A 344 4.93 -12.47 13.30
#